data_AF-A0A954ZUN1-F1
#
_entry.id   AF-A0A954ZUN1-F1
#
_cell.length_a   1.000
_cell.length_b   1.000
_cell.length_c   1.000
_cell.angle_alpha   90.00
_cell.angle_beta   90.00
_cell.angle_gamma   90.00
#
_symmetry.space_group_name_H-M   'P 1'
#
loop_
_entity.id
_entity.type
_entity.pdbx_description
1 polymer ?
#
loop_
_entity_poly.entity_id
_entity_poly.type
_entity_poly.pdbx_seq_one_letter_code
_entity_poly.pdbx_strand_id
1 'polypeptide(L)'
;MSQITFRYESRCGAVFNVTPGLVDDIGQLIGTVTTEIKKQRDANHFIGYLSVPISPRGGGNFHTNIAMASHITAHVQKQFGEQLWILNPAAYNLPKIAKGGDYMAVWADILAGEDGRGDDFDMLYFAGPSDVWRFFGATGDDRIGSILAWLRNQSKTDPRYRDISDDKDLRNKFLKYYGLRGSAVYSKGAHDEWNVATLLNSKRQIGDDIAIYYNGIPIEPGDYDDGTDSGYEAGLLH
;
A
#
# COMPACT_ATOMS: atom_id res chain seq x y z
N MET A 1 31.18 2.03 -6.81
CA MET A 1 31.21 1.47 -5.45
C MET A 1 29.93 0.67 -5.28
N SER A 2 30.00 -0.66 -5.23
CA SER A 2 28.85 -1.50 -4.93
C SER A 2 28.38 -1.17 -3.50
N GLN A 3 27.17 -0.64 -3.34
CA GLN A 3 26.58 -0.53 -2.02
C GLN A 3 26.43 -1.94 -1.48
N ILE A 4 27.10 -2.25 -0.38
CA ILE A 4 26.87 -3.49 0.38
C ILE A 4 25.39 -3.45 0.79
N THR A 5 24.60 -4.35 0.21
CA THR A 5 23.18 -4.53 0.53
C THR A 5 23.05 -5.78 1.40
N PHE A 6 22.21 -5.72 2.42
CA PHE A 6 21.89 -6.88 3.24
C PHE A 6 20.70 -7.59 2.59
N ARG A 7 20.80 -8.91 2.41
CA ARG A 7 19.71 -9.72 1.87
C ARG A 7 18.79 -10.10 3.03
N TYR A 8 17.60 -9.52 3.06
CA TYR A 8 16.56 -9.83 4.02
C TYR A 8 15.65 -10.89 3.43
N GLU A 9 15.44 -11.98 4.16
CA GLU A 9 14.48 -13.02 3.84
C GLU A 9 13.28 -12.88 4.78
N SER A 10 12.11 -12.62 4.20
CA SER A 10 10.88 -12.52 4.96
C SER A 10 10.36 -13.89 5.37
N ARG A 11 9.50 -13.94 6.40
CA ARG A 11 8.88 -15.17 6.89
C ARG A 11 8.03 -15.89 5.85
N CYS A 12 7.51 -15.18 4.85
CA CYS A 12 6.80 -15.82 3.75
C CYS A 12 7.73 -16.39 2.66
N GLY A 13 9.03 -16.09 2.69
CA GLY A 13 10.03 -16.54 1.72
C GLY A 13 10.38 -15.50 0.63
N ALA A 14 9.72 -14.35 0.62
CA ALA A 14 10.08 -13.24 -0.27
C ALA A 14 11.40 -12.59 0.19
N VAL A 15 12.24 -12.20 -0.78
CA VAL A 15 13.58 -11.67 -0.50
C VAL A 15 13.71 -10.21 -0.92
N PHE A 16 14.26 -9.37 -0.05
CA PHE A 16 14.48 -7.96 -0.31
C PHE A 16 15.94 -7.54 -0.05
N ASN A 17 16.42 -6.59 -0.84
CA ASN A 17 17.69 -5.92 -0.54
C ASN A 17 17.41 -4.73 0.37
N VAL A 18 17.90 -4.81 1.61
CA VAL A 18 17.72 -3.77 2.63
C VAL A 18 19.03 -3.06 2.94
N THR A 19 18.89 -1.85 3.44
CA THR A 19 19.96 -1.00 3.94
C THR A 19 20.51 -1.63 5.23
N PRO A 20 21.79 -2.04 5.30
CA PRO A 20 22.30 -2.80 6.44
C PRO A 20 22.10 -2.11 7.80
N GLY A 21 22.19 -0.77 7.84
CA GLY A 21 22.00 0.00 9.07
C GLY A 21 20.54 0.16 9.53
N LEU A 22 19.57 -0.42 8.82
CA LEU A 22 18.15 -0.33 9.16
C LEU A 22 17.54 -1.67 9.63
N VAL A 23 18.34 -2.74 9.75
CA VAL A 23 17.80 -4.06 10.14
C VAL A 23 17.11 -4.01 11.51
N ASP A 24 17.68 -3.29 12.46
CA ASP A 24 17.07 -3.11 13.79
C ASP A 24 15.79 -2.26 13.72
N ASP A 25 15.79 -1.17 12.93
CA ASP A 25 14.60 -0.32 12.72
C ASP A 25 13.46 -1.12 12.05
N ILE A 26 13.78 -2.01 11.11
CA ILE A 26 12.83 -2.93 10.47
C ILE A 26 12.21 -3.84 11.54
N GLY A 27 13.04 -4.50 12.36
CA GLY A 27 12.56 -5.38 13.43
C GLY A 27 11.68 -4.65 14.46
N GLN A 28 12.08 -3.44 14.87
CA GLN A 28 11.30 -2.61 15.79
C GLN A 28 9.94 -2.21 15.20
N LEU A 29 9.90 -1.83 13.93
CA LEU A 29 8.65 -1.46 13.28
C LEU A 29 7.72 -2.67 13.12
N ILE A 30 8.25 -3.84 12.73
CA ILE A 30 7.48 -5.10 12.71
C ILE A 30 6.86 -5.36 14.09
N GLY A 31 7.66 -5.34 15.16
CA GLY A 31 7.15 -5.57 16.52
C GLY A 31 6.08 -4.57 16.95
N THR A 32 6.23 -3.30 16.59
CA THR A 32 5.25 -2.25 16.87
C THR A 32 3.93 -2.53 16.17
N VAL A 33 3.96 -2.84 14.87
CA VAL A 33 2.74 -3.08 14.08
C VAL A 33 2.08 -4.39 14.50
N THR A 34 2.84 -5.47 14.71
CA THR A 34 2.30 -6.75 15.20
C THR A 34 1.60 -6.60 16.55
N THR A 35 2.12 -5.76 17.46
CA THR A 35 1.46 -5.47 18.74
C THR A 35 0.11 -4.79 18.54
N GLU A 36 0.01 -3.84 17.61
CA GLU A 36 -1.26 -3.19 17.28
C GLU A 36 -2.24 -4.16 16.64
N ILE A 37 -1.81 -5.00 15.69
CA ILE A 37 -2.65 -6.05 15.08
C ILE A 37 -3.23 -6.97 16.16
N LYS A 38 -2.38 -7.48 17.07
CA LYS A 38 -2.81 -8.35 18.17
C LYS A 38 -3.87 -7.67 19.05
N LYS A 39 -3.65 -6.42 19.41
CA LYS A 39 -4.62 -5.62 20.17
C LYS A 39 -5.97 -5.49 19.45
N GLN A 40 -5.96 -5.30 18.13
CA GLN A 40 -7.20 -5.19 17.34
C GLN A 40 -7.92 -6.54 17.22
N ARG A 41 -7.15 -7.63 17.09
CA ARG A 41 -7.68 -8.99 17.11
C ARG A 41 -8.30 -9.34 18.47
N ASP A 42 -7.63 -8.99 19.57
CA ASP A 42 -8.13 -9.16 20.95
C ASP A 42 -9.40 -8.33 21.21
N ALA A 43 -9.57 -7.21 20.49
CA ALA A 43 -10.79 -6.40 20.47
C ALA A 43 -11.90 -6.98 19.56
N ASN A 44 -11.72 -8.21 19.04
CA ASN A 44 -12.66 -8.92 18.18
C ASN A 44 -12.94 -8.21 16.84
N HIS A 45 -11.93 -7.51 16.29
CA HIS A 45 -11.98 -7.01 14.92
C HIS A 45 -11.53 -8.07 13.91
N PHE A 46 -12.13 -8.02 12.73
CA PHE A 46 -11.52 -8.52 11.50
C PHE A 46 -10.38 -7.57 11.10
N ILE A 47 -9.28 -8.13 10.61
CA ILE A 47 -8.06 -7.41 10.30
C ILE A 47 -7.88 -7.37 8.79
N GLY A 48 -7.99 -6.16 8.24
CA GLY A 48 -7.66 -5.86 6.86
C GLY A 48 -6.30 -5.20 6.72
N TYR A 49 -5.68 -5.32 5.56
CA TYR A 49 -4.50 -4.56 5.16
C TYR A 49 -4.80 -3.68 3.95
N LEU A 50 -4.36 -2.42 3.96
CA LEU A 50 -4.48 -1.52 2.82
C LEU A 50 -3.18 -1.44 2.01
N SER A 51 -3.23 -1.89 0.76
CA SER A 51 -2.22 -1.58 -0.26
C SER A 51 -2.62 -0.32 -1.02
N VAL A 52 -1.81 0.74 -0.90
CA VAL A 52 -2.04 2.04 -1.54
C VAL A 52 -0.72 2.69 -1.96
N PRO A 53 -0.63 3.32 -3.14
CA PRO A 53 0.59 4.01 -3.56
C PRO A 53 0.92 5.19 -2.63
N ILE A 54 1.93 5.02 -1.77
CA ILE A 54 2.45 6.09 -0.89
C ILE A 54 3.51 6.93 -1.62
N SER A 55 4.33 6.31 -2.46
CA SER A 55 5.44 6.97 -3.16
C SER A 55 4.97 8.09 -4.09
N PRO A 56 5.58 9.30 -4.06
CA PRO A 56 5.25 10.39 -4.99
C PRO A 56 5.86 10.20 -6.40
N ARG A 57 6.62 9.11 -6.63
CA ARG A 57 7.24 8.85 -7.94
C ARG A 57 6.19 8.86 -9.05
N GLY A 58 6.52 9.49 -10.18
CA GLY A 58 5.64 9.55 -11.34
C GLY A 58 4.62 10.68 -11.33
N GLY A 59 4.69 11.61 -10.37
CA GLY A 59 3.86 12.82 -10.32
C GLY A 59 2.93 12.93 -9.12
N GLY A 60 2.97 11.95 -8.21
CA GLY A 60 2.24 12.01 -6.95
C GLY A 60 2.82 13.04 -5.98
N ASN A 61 2.06 13.33 -4.93
CA ASN A 61 2.46 14.17 -3.82
C ASN A 61 2.36 13.36 -2.53
N PHE A 62 3.45 13.29 -1.76
CA PHE A 62 3.51 12.43 -0.56
C PHE A 62 2.45 12.78 0.49
N HIS A 63 2.19 14.08 0.70
CA HIS A 63 1.17 14.53 1.64
C HIS A 63 -0.24 14.14 1.17
N THR A 64 -0.54 14.35 -0.12
CA THR A 64 -1.79 13.90 -0.72
C THR A 64 -1.94 12.38 -0.64
N ASN A 65 -0.89 11.61 -0.88
CA ASN A 65 -0.94 10.15 -0.82
C ASN A 65 -1.25 9.62 0.59
N ILE A 66 -0.68 10.22 1.64
CA ILE A 66 -1.00 9.86 3.03
C ILE A 66 -2.46 10.21 3.38
N ALA A 67 -2.91 11.40 2.98
CA ALA A 67 -4.29 11.82 3.21
C ALA A 67 -5.28 10.91 2.46
N MET A 68 -4.93 10.53 1.23
CA MET A 68 -5.69 9.59 0.41
C MET A 68 -5.74 8.20 1.04
N ALA A 69 -4.61 7.66 1.50
CA ALA A 69 -4.56 6.39 2.22
C ALA A 69 -5.52 6.39 3.42
N SER A 70 -5.46 7.43 4.25
CA SER A 70 -6.32 7.58 5.42
C SER A 70 -7.81 7.69 5.04
N HIS A 71 -8.13 8.43 3.97
CA HIS A 71 -9.48 8.53 3.44
C HIS A 71 -10.01 7.18 2.92
N ILE A 72 -9.16 6.40 2.24
CA ILE A 72 -9.52 5.07 1.74
C ILE A 72 -9.74 4.11 2.91
N THR A 73 -8.85 4.08 3.90
CA THR A 73 -9.03 3.29 5.13
C THR A 73 -10.39 3.55 5.77
N ALA A 74 -10.73 4.83 6.00
CA ALA A 74 -12.00 5.21 6.60
C ALA A 74 -13.20 4.81 5.74
N HIS A 75 -13.08 4.93 4.41
CA HIS A 75 -14.14 4.55 3.48
C HIS A 75 -14.39 3.04 3.48
N VAL A 76 -13.34 2.23 3.37
CA VAL A 76 -13.45 0.77 3.34
C VAL A 76 -13.99 0.27 4.69
N GLN A 77 -13.44 0.73 5.82
CA GLN A 77 -13.99 0.38 7.13
C GLN A 77 -15.48 0.74 7.26
N LYS A 78 -15.90 1.91 6.75
CA LYS A 78 -17.33 2.28 6.73
C LYS A 78 -18.20 1.32 5.91
N GLN A 79 -17.68 0.75 4.82
CA GLN A 79 -18.42 -0.19 3.99
C GLN A 79 -18.68 -1.53 4.70
N PHE A 80 -17.70 -2.04 5.44
CA PHE A 80 -17.80 -3.31 6.17
C PHE A 80 -18.33 -3.15 7.60
N GLY A 81 -18.35 -1.93 8.14
CA GLY A 81 -18.84 -1.62 9.47
C GLY A 81 -17.74 -1.65 10.54
N GLU A 82 -18.15 -1.43 11.80
CA GLU A 82 -17.23 -1.24 12.93
C GLU A 82 -16.38 -2.47 13.28
N GLN A 83 -16.75 -3.66 12.78
CA GLN A 83 -16.01 -4.89 13.03
C GLN A 83 -14.74 -5.02 12.18
N LEU A 84 -14.59 -4.25 11.10
CA LEU A 84 -13.37 -4.26 10.30
C LEU A 84 -12.42 -3.15 10.77
N TRP A 85 -11.21 -3.55 11.15
CA TRP A 85 -10.08 -2.65 11.32
C TRP A 85 -9.10 -2.84 10.17
N ILE A 86 -8.58 -1.74 9.62
CA ILE A 86 -7.64 -1.80 8.50
C ILE A 86 -6.28 -1.25 8.95
N LEU A 87 -5.24 -2.09 8.85
CA LEU A 87 -3.87 -1.64 8.90
C LEU A 87 -3.58 -0.76 7.69
N ASN A 88 -3.30 0.51 7.95
CA ASN A 88 -2.86 1.48 6.94
C ASN A 88 -1.34 1.69 7.02
N PRO A 89 -0.55 1.14 6.08
CA PRO A 89 0.90 1.32 6.03
C PRO A 89 1.37 2.78 6.06
N ALA A 90 0.57 3.72 5.53
CA ALA A 90 0.91 5.13 5.46
C ALA A 90 1.02 5.82 6.83
N ALA A 91 0.51 5.18 7.90
CA ALA A 91 0.63 5.66 9.28
C ALA A 91 2.02 5.38 9.89
N TYR A 92 2.84 4.57 9.25
CA TYR A 92 4.12 4.10 9.78
C TYR A 92 5.28 4.53 8.89
N ASN A 93 6.42 4.81 9.50
CA ASN A 93 7.59 5.29 8.78
C ASN A 93 8.85 4.64 9.34
N LEU A 94 9.73 4.23 8.44
CA LEU A 94 11.13 3.97 8.74
C LEU A 94 11.93 5.29 8.72
N PRO A 95 13.18 5.30 9.22
CA PRO A 95 14.06 6.45 9.09
C PRO A 95 14.16 6.96 7.64
N LYS A 96 14.40 8.26 7.45
CA LYS A 96 14.36 8.92 6.12
C LYS A 96 15.29 8.33 5.06
N ILE A 97 16.32 7.58 5.47
CA ILE A 97 17.25 6.90 4.57
C ILE A 97 16.68 5.61 3.95
N ALA A 98 15.54 5.13 4.46
CA ALA A 98 14.86 3.93 4.00
C ALA A 98 14.43 4.05 2.53
N LYS A 99 14.52 2.92 1.84
CA LYS A 99 14.12 2.72 0.45
C LYS A 99 12.97 1.72 0.40
N GLY A 100 12.42 1.50 -0.80
CA GLY A 100 11.29 0.60 -0.99
C GLY A 100 11.52 -0.83 -0.49
N GLY A 101 12.72 -1.39 -0.70
CA GLY A 101 13.07 -2.72 -0.19
C GLY A 101 13.05 -2.81 1.35
N ASP A 102 13.43 -1.74 2.05
CA ASP A 102 13.36 -1.68 3.52
C ASP A 102 11.90 -1.74 4.02
N TYR A 103 11.00 -0.99 3.36
CA TYR A 103 9.57 -1.04 3.65
C TYR A 103 8.95 -2.38 3.28
N MET A 104 9.35 -2.97 2.15
CA MET A 104 8.80 -4.26 1.74
C MET A 104 9.24 -5.42 2.63
N ALA A 105 10.46 -5.36 3.19
CA ALA A 105 10.86 -6.30 4.23
C ALA A 105 9.93 -6.22 5.46
N VAL A 106 9.56 -5.01 5.90
CA VAL A 106 8.59 -4.80 6.99
C VAL A 106 7.21 -5.36 6.63
N TRP A 107 6.66 -4.97 5.49
CA TRP A 107 5.29 -5.33 5.12
C TRP A 107 5.14 -6.80 4.80
N ALA A 108 6.11 -7.42 4.12
CA ALA A 108 6.09 -8.85 3.85
C ALA A 108 6.08 -9.66 5.15
N ASP A 109 6.89 -9.27 6.15
CA ASP A 109 6.94 -9.96 7.44
C ASP A 109 5.70 -9.74 8.30
N ILE A 110 5.10 -8.55 8.25
CA ILE A 110 3.84 -8.27 8.94
C ILE A 110 2.72 -9.11 8.31
N LEU A 111 2.60 -9.09 6.98
CA LEU A 111 1.60 -9.86 6.24
C LEU A 111 1.76 -11.35 6.45
N ALA A 112 3.00 -11.83 6.58
CA ALA A 112 3.29 -13.25 6.78
C ALA A 112 2.94 -13.75 8.19
N GLY A 113 2.86 -12.87 9.19
CA GLY A 113 2.67 -13.28 10.59
C GLY A 113 3.84 -14.12 11.14
N GLU A 114 3.68 -14.64 12.34
CA GLU A 114 4.74 -15.45 13.00
C GLU A 114 4.99 -16.80 12.29
N ASP A 115 3.98 -17.36 11.65
CA ASP A 115 3.99 -18.68 11.02
C ASP A 115 4.33 -18.68 9.52
N GLY A 116 4.44 -17.50 8.91
CA GLY A 116 4.73 -17.35 7.49
C GLY A 116 3.53 -17.60 6.56
N ARG A 117 2.31 -17.68 7.11
CA ARG A 117 1.05 -18.02 6.41
C ARG A 117 0.02 -16.90 6.41
N GLY A 118 0.25 -15.85 7.19
CA GLY A 118 -0.56 -14.63 7.22
C GLY A 118 -1.87 -14.76 7.98
N ASP A 119 -1.93 -15.65 8.95
CA ASP A 119 -3.14 -16.00 9.72
C ASP A 119 -3.70 -14.83 10.55
N ASP A 120 -2.91 -13.76 10.70
CA ASP A 120 -3.33 -12.51 11.33
C ASP A 120 -4.29 -11.67 10.47
N PHE A 121 -4.39 -11.91 9.15
CA PHE A 121 -5.19 -11.10 8.22
C PHE A 121 -6.37 -11.85 7.62
N ASP A 122 -7.54 -11.20 7.63
CA ASP A 122 -8.77 -11.69 7.01
C ASP A 122 -8.94 -11.14 5.58
N MET A 123 -8.30 -9.99 5.29
CA MET A 123 -8.50 -9.28 4.04
C MET A 123 -7.29 -8.45 3.60
N LEU A 124 -7.04 -8.41 2.29
CA LEU A 124 -6.11 -7.51 1.62
C LEU A 124 -6.88 -6.61 0.66
N TYR A 125 -6.75 -5.30 0.80
CA TYR A 125 -7.43 -4.32 -0.05
C TYR A 125 -6.43 -3.51 -0.88
N PHE A 126 -6.47 -3.68 -2.19
CA PHE A 126 -5.66 -2.93 -3.15
C PHE A 126 -6.45 -1.73 -3.69
N ALA A 127 -5.96 -0.53 -3.38
CA ALA A 127 -6.59 0.71 -3.80
C ALA A 127 -6.61 0.83 -5.33
N GLY A 128 -7.80 1.07 -5.88
CA GLY A 128 -7.98 1.26 -7.32
C GLY A 128 -8.26 2.71 -7.72
N PRO A 129 -8.46 2.97 -9.03
CA PRO A 129 -8.70 4.31 -9.53
C PRO A 129 -9.94 4.97 -8.93
N SER A 130 -11.01 4.21 -8.67
CA SER A 130 -12.25 4.77 -8.10
C SER A 130 -12.05 5.24 -6.66
N ASP A 131 -11.17 4.57 -5.90
CA ASP A 131 -10.79 5.02 -4.56
C ASP A 131 -10.05 6.35 -4.59
N VAL A 132 -9.11 6.48 -5.52
CA VAL A 132 -8.38 7.73 -5.73
C VAL A 132 -9.30 8.84 -6.18
N TRP A 133 -10.16 8.60 -7.17
CA TRP A 133 -11.10 9.61 -7.65
C TRP A 133 -12.08 10.05 -6.55
N ARG A 134 -12.54 9.13 -5.70
CA ARG A 134 -13.41 9.45 -4.57
C ARG A 134 -12.75 10.42 -3.59
N PHE A 135 -11.46 10.27 -3.30
CA PHE A 135 -10.72 11.22 -2.47
C PHE A 135 -10.77 12.66 -3.02
N PHE A 136 -10.69 12.81 -4.34
CA PHE A 136 -10.79 14.13 -4.99
C PHE A 136 -12.23 14.61 -5.20
N GLY A 137 -13.25 13.82 -4.84
CA GLY A 137 -14.65 14.09 -5.20
C GLY A 137 -14.92 13.96 -6.71
N ALA A 138 -14.05 13.27 -7.45
CA ALA A 138 -14.09 13.13 -8.90
C ALA A 138 -14.97 11.93 -9.35
N THR A 139 -16.24 11.90 -8.93
CA THR A 139 -17.15 10.76 -9.18
C THR A 139 -17.98 10.88 -10.47
N GLY A 140 -17.92 12.02 -11.17
CA GLY A 140 -18.59 12.25 -12.46
C GLY A 140 -17.70 11.94 -13.68
N ASP A 141 -18.13 12.42 -14.85
CA ASP A 141 -17.49 12.12 -16.14
C ASP A 141 -16.15 12.86 -16.35
N ASP A 142 -16.02 14.11 -15.89
CA ASP A 142 -14.78 14.90 -15.98
C ASP A 142 -13.89 14.74 -14.74
N ARG A 143 -13.29 13.55 -14.62
CA ARG A 143 -12.44 13.21 -13.48
C ARG A 143 -11.17 14.06 -13.42
N ILE A 144 -10.52 14.29 -14.55
CA ILE A 144 -9.29 15.10 -14.62
C ILE A 144 -9.61 16.56 -14.28
N GLY A 145 -10.70 17.12 -14.80
CA GLY A 145 -11.14 18.48 -14.46
C GLY A 145 -11.48 18.64 -12.98
N SER A 146 -12.11 17.63 -12.37
CA SER A 146 -12.41 17.61 -10.93
C SER A 146 -11.14 17.63 -10.08
N ILE A 147 -10.14 16.81 -10.44
CA ILE A 147 -8.83 16.80 -9.77
C ILE A 147 -8.11 18.15 -9.95
N LEU A 148 -8.18 18.75 -11.14
CA LEU A 148 -7.61 20.08 -11.39
C LEU A 148 -8.30 21.16 -10.54
N ALA A 149 -9.62 21.12 -10.44
CA ALA A 149 -10.39 22.03 -9.60
C ALA A 149 -10.02 21.88 -8.12
N TRP A 150 -9.87 20.63 -7.66
CA TRP A 150 -9.38 20.34 -6.32
C TRP A 150 -7.99 20.95 -6.09
N LEU A 151 -7.03 20.72 -7.00
CA LEU A 151 -5.66 21.25 -6.89
C LEU A 151 -5.65 22.78 -6.82
N ARG A 152 -6.43 23.45 -7.69
CA ARG A 152 -6.58 24.91 -7.70
C ARG A 152 -7.24 25.44 -6.43
N ASN A 153 -8.09 24.66 -5.78
CA ASN A 153 -8.68 25.07 -4.52
C ASN A 153 -7.65 24.98 -3.38
N GLN A 154 -6.89 23.88 -3.32
CA GLN A 154 -5.85 23.70 -2.31
C GLN A 154 -4.71 24.74 -2.46
N SER A 155 -4.35 25.13 -3.69
CA SER A 155 -3.28 26.11 -3.94
C SER A 155 -3.56 27.52 -3.41
N LYS A 156 -4.83 27.85 -3.14
CA LYS A 156 -5.21 29.12 -2.52
C LYS A 156 -4.63 29.26 -1.11
N THR A 157 -4.61 28.16 -0.36
CA THR A 157 -4.27 28.17 1.08
C THR A 157 -2.97 27.44 1.41
N ASP A 158 -2.47 26.58 0.52
CA ASP A 158 -1.28 25.77 0.78
C ASP A 158 -0.22 25.98 -0.32
N PRO A 159 0.96 26.54 0.05
CA PRO A 159 2.05 26.78 -0.89
C PRO A 159 2.51 25.52 -1.64
N ARG A 160 2.44 24.33 -1.02
CA ARG A 160 2.88 23.08 -1.63
C ARG A 160 2.04 22.71 -2.86
N TYR A 161 0.76 23.06 -2.83
CA TYR A 161 -0.15 22.88 -3.96
C TYR A 161 -0.09 24.04 -4.95
N ARG A 162 0.30 25.23 -4.50
CA ARG A 162 0.56 26.40 -5.36
C ARG A 162 1.70 26.14 -6.33
N ASP A 163 2.82 25.63 -5.84
CA ASP A 163 3.98 25.31 -6.67
C ASP A 163 3.62 24.31 -7.79
N ILE A 164 2.83 23.28 -7.44
CA ILE A 164 2.33 22.30 -8.42
C ILE A 164 1.30 22.94 -9.36
N SER A 165 0.42 23.79 -8.85
CA SER A 165 -0.65 24.43 -9.62
C SER A 165 -0.12 25.43 -10.63
N ASP A 166 0.95 26.16 -10.32
CA ASP A 166 1.46 27.24 -11.18
C ASP A 166 2.38 26.68 -12.28
N ASP A 167 3.17 25.65 -11.96
CA ASP A 167 4.03 24.97 -12.94
C ASP A 167 3.22 24.02 -13.84
N LYS A 168 3.27 24.24 -15.16
CA LYS A 168 2.52 23.44 -16.14
C LYS A 168 2.92 21.97 -16.15
N ASP A 169 4.21 21.67 -16.01
CA ASP A 169 4.72 20.31 -16.12
C ASP A 169 4.45 19.53 -14.83
N LEU A 170 4.60 20.16 -13.66
CA LEU A 170 4.21 19.56 -12.39
C LEU A 170 2.71 19.32 -12.32
N ARG A 171 1.89 20.29 -12.76
CA ARG A 171 0.43 20.14 -12.86
C ARG A 171 0.05 18.97 -13.76
N ASN A 172 0.65 18.85 -14.94
CA ASN A 172 0.36 17.74 -15.86
C ASN A 172 0.76 16.38 -15.27
N LYS A 173 1.90 16.31 -14.58
CA LYS A 173 2.33 15.09 -13.87
C LYS A 173 1.36 14.72 -12.75
N PHE A 174 0.90 15.70 -11.98
CA PHE A 174 -0.08 15.51 -10.91
C PHE A 174 -1.41 14.96 -11.46
N LEU A 175 -1.95 15.59 -12.51
CA LEU A 175 -3.19 15.14 -13.15
C LEU A 175 -3.05 13.76 -13.78
N LYS A 176 -1.92 13.47 -14.42
CA LYS A 176 -1.65 12.14 -14.98
C LYS A 176 -1.56 11.09 -13.88
N TYR A 177 -0.90 11.40 -12.77
CA TYR A 177 -0.78 10.49 -11.65
C TYR A 177 -2.16 10.19 -11.07
N TYR A 178 -2.88 11.17 -10.52
CA TYR A 178 -4.15 10.90 -9.84
C TYR A 178 -5.33 10.62 -10.76
N GLY A 179 -5.31 11.12 -11.99
CA GLY A 179 -6.38 10.91 -12.95
C GLY A 179 -6.32 9.56 -13.65
N LEU A 180 -5.11 9.05 -13.93
CA LEU A 180 -4.93 7.88 -14.79
C LEU A 180 -4.12 6.74 -14.14
N ARG A 181 -3.24 7.05 -13.18
CA ARG A 181 -2.28 6.08 -12.61
C ARG A 181 -2.36 5.92 -11.09
N GLY A 182 -3.35 6.54 -10.46
CA GLY A 182 -3.56 6.47 -9.01
C GLY A 182 -4.20 5.15 -8.68
N SER A 183 -3.42 4.09 -8.61
CA SER A 183 -3.86 2.77 -8.16
C SER A 183 -2.66 1.90 -7.79
N ALA A 184 -2.94 0.80 -7.09
CA ALA A 184 -1.98 -0.27 -6.78
C ALA A 184 -1.24 -0.76 -8.04
N VAL A 185 -1.90 -0.82 -9.20
CA VAL A 185 -1.36 -1.27 -10.49
C VAL A 185 -0.11 -0.50 -10.96
N TYR A 186 0.13 0.72 -10.46
CA TYR A 186 1.31 1.51 -10.84
C TYR A 186 2.31 1.66 -9.69
N SER A 187 2.17 0.86 -8.63
CA SER A 187 3.00 0.89 -7.44
C SER A 187 3.87 -0.35 -7.35
N LYS A 188 5.19 -0.14 -7.33
CA LYS A 188 6.16 -1.23 -7.09
C LYS A 188 5.88 -1.98 -5.79
N GLY A 189 5.59 -1.25 -4.71
CA GLY A 189 5.30 -1.89 -3.41
C GLY A 189 4.01 -2.70 -3.45
N ALA A 190 3.00 -2.23 -4.19
CA ALA A 190 1.75 -2.97 -4.31
C ALA A 190 1.89 -4.24 -5.15
N HIS A 191 2.79 -4.26 -6.14
CA HIS A 191 3.13 -5.48 -6.87
C HIS A 191 3.81 -6.50 -5.95
N ASP A 192 4.79 -6.07 -5.15
CA ASP A 192 5.41 -6.95 -4.16
C ASP A 192 4.39 -7.44 -3.11
N GLU A 193 3.48 -6.58 -2.65
CA GLU A 193 2.38 -6.93 -1.73
C GLU A 193 1.41 -7.94 -2.37
N TRP A 194 1.11 -7.80 -3.67
CA TRP A 194 0.33 -8.78 -4.43
C TRP A 194 1.03 -10.13 -4.50
N ASN A 195 2.33 -10.14 -4.83
CA ASN A 195 3.12 -11.37 -4.88
C ASN A 195 3.18 -12.06 -3.50
N VAL A 196 3.31 -11.28 -2.42
CA VAL A 196 3.20 -11.79 -1.05
C VAL A 196 1.82 -12.39 -0.80
N ALA A 197 0.73 -11.72 -1.20
CA ALA A 197 -0.63 -12.23 -1.06
C ALA A 197 -0.81 -13.60 -1.74
N THR A 198 -0.40 -13.72 -3.00
CA THR A 198 -0.45 -14.97 -3.76
C THR A 198 0.40 -16.05 -3.08
N LEU A 199 1.61 -15.72 -2.61
CA LEU A 199 2.47 -16.65 -1.89
C LEU A 199 1.86 -17.16 -0.58
N LEU A 200 1.16 -16.30 0.17
CA LEU A 200 0.46 -16.69 1.39
C LEU A 200 -0.72 -17.62 1.08
N ASN A 201 -1.59 -17.25 0.14
CA ASN A 201 -2.76 -18.06 -0.25
C ASN A 201 -2.35 -19.40 -0.87
N SER A 202 -1.26 -19.48 -1.64
CA SER A 202 -0.73 -20.76 -2.16
C SER A 202 -0.37 -21.79 -1.09
N LYS A 203 -0.15 -21.36 0.16
CA LYS A 203 0.16 -22.23 1.29
C LYS A 203 -1.10 -22.67 2.06
N ARG A 204 -2.27 -22.13 1.74
CA ARG A 204 -3.54 -22.32 2.44
C ARG A 204 -4.39 -23.38 1.76
N GLN A 205 -5.38 -23.90 2.49
CA GLN A 205 -6.38 -24.79 1.94
C GLN A 205 -7.49 -23.96 1.29
N ILE A 206 -8.16 -24.52 0.29
CA ILE A 206 -9.31 -23.88 -0.35
C ILE A 206 -10.35 -23.55 0.71
N GLY A 207 -10.75 -22.27 0.76
CA GLY A 207 -11.72 -21.75 1.73
C GLY A 207 -11.11 -21.05 2.94
N ASP A 208 -9.80 -21.22 3.17
CA ASP A 208 -9.04 -20.51 4.21
C ASP A 208 -8.25 -19.32 3.65
N ASP A 209 -8.39 -19.03 2.35
CA ASP A 209 -7.67 -17.95 1.67
C ASP A 209 -7.96 -16.57 2.29
N ILE A 210 -6.93 -15.72 2.35
CA ILE A 210 -7.12 -14.30 2.67
C ILE A 210 -7.94 -13.68 1.55
N ALA A 211 -9.03 -13.00 1.89
CA ALA A 211 -9.88 -12.35 0.89
C ALA A 211 -9.15 -11.17 0.24
N ILE A 212 -9.05 -11.15 -1.10
CA ILE A 212 -8.39 -10.08 -1.85
C ILE A 212 -9.44 -9.20 -2.52
N TYR A 213 -9.29 -7.88 -2.37
CA TYR A 213 -10.14 -6.87 -3.00
C TYR A 213 -9.29 -5.92 -3.84
N TYR A 214 -9.82 -5.50 -4.98
CA TYR A 214 -9.27 -4.40 -5.76
C TYR A 214 -10.38 -3.39 -6.07
N ASN A 215 -10.14 -2.11 -5.78
CA ASN A 215 -11.08 -1.03 -6.12
C ASN A 215 -12.52 -1.25 -5.59
N GLY A 216 -12.67 -1.90 -4.44
CA GLY A 216 -13.96 -2.19 -3.82
C GLY A 216 -14.65 -3.46 -4.34
N ILE A 217 -13.99 -4.23 -5.21
CA ILE A 217 -14.54 -5.47 -5.80
C ILE A 217 -13.70 -6.65 -5.29
N PRO A 218 -14.32 -7.73 -4.76
CA PRO A 218 -13.59 -8.94 -4.43
C PRO A 218 -13.00 -9.56 -5.71
N ILE A 219 -11.75 -10.02 -5.64
CA ILE A 219 -11.09 -10.68 -6.77
C ILE A 219 -11.45 -12.16 -6.75
N GLU A 220 -11.80 -12.70 -7.91
CA GLU A 220 -12.09 -14.13 -8.06
C GLU A 220 -10.79 -14.94 -8.02
N PRO A 221 -10.81 -16.21 -7.55
CA PRO A 221 -9.62 -17.08 -7.52
C PRO A 221 -8.74 -17.05 -8.77
N GLY A 222 -9.35 -17.19 -9.95
CA GLY A 222 -8.61 -17.19 -11.21
C GLY A 222 -8.00 -15.84 -11.62
N ASP A 223 -8.41 -14.74 -10.99
CA ASP A 223 -7.90 -13.39 -11.27
C ASP A 223 -6.71 -13.02 -10.37
N TYR A 224 -6.34 -13.84 -9.37
CA TYR A 224 -5.18 -13.63 -8.48
C TYR A 224 -4.14 -14.76 -8.42
N ASP A 225 -4.39 -15.89 -9.11
CA ASP A 225 -3.47 -17.05 -9.12
C ASP A 225 -2.11 -16.77 -9.82
N ASP A 226 -2.04 -15.71 -10.64
CA ASP A 226 -0.80 -15.27 -11.28
C ASP A 226 -0.11 -14.13 -10.50
N GLY A 227 1.19 -14.29 -10.26
CA GLY A 227 2.04 -13.24 -9.72
C GLY A 227 2.18 -12.05 -10.69
N THR A 228 2.60 -10.91 -10.16
CA THR A 228 2.89 -9.69 -10.92
C THR A 228 4.39 -9.40 -10.99
N ASP A 229 4.79 -8.47 -11.87
CA ASP A 229 6.18 -8.04 -11.97
C ASP A 229 6.73 -7.57 -10.61
N SER A 230 7.86 -8.14 -10.17
CA SER A 230 8.53 -7.74 -8.93
C SER A 230 8.86 -6.24 -8.93
N GLY A 231 8.56 -5.57 -7.81
CA GLY A 231 8.81 -4.15 -7.61
C GLY A 231 10.20 -3.88 -7.01
N TYR A 232 10.40 -4.39 -5.80
CA TYR A 232 11.61 -4.34 -4.97
C TYR A 232 12.10 -5.73 -4.55
N GLU A 233 11.27 -6.76 -4.71
CA GLU A 233 11.66 -8.14 -4.51
C GLU A 233 12.88 -8.49 -5.38
N ALA A 234 13.85 -9.17 -4.76
CA ALA A 234 15.09 -9.62 -5.40
C ALA A 234 15.01 -11.06 -5.91
N GLY A 235 13.91 -11.75 -5.63
CA GLY A 235 13.58 -13.11 -6.07
C GLY A 235 12.92 -13.95 -4.97
N LEU A 236 12.40 -15.11 -5.37
CA LEU A 236 11.97 -16.19 -4.47
C LEU A 236 13.10 -17.23 -4.39
N LEU A 237 13.32 -17.83 -3.22
CA LEU A 237 14.15 -19.03 -3.12
C LEU A 237 13.27 -20.25 -3.45
N HIS A 238 13.68 -21.03 -4.45
CA HIS A 238 13.12 -22.34 -4.76
C HIS A 238 13.67 -23.40 -3.80
#